data_AF-A0A941FHU2-F1
#
_entry.id   AF-A0A941FHU2-F1
#
_cell.length_a   1.000
_cell.length_b   1.000
_cell.length_c   1.000
_cell.angle_alpha   90.00
_cell.angle_beta   90.00
_cell.angle_gamma   90.00
#
_symmetry.space_group_name_H-M   'P 1'
#
loop_
_entity.id
_entity.type
_entity.pdbx_description
1 polymer ?
#
loop_
_entity_poly.entity_id
_entity_poly.type
_entity_poly.pdbx_seq_one_letter_code
_entity_poly.pdbx_strand_id
1 'polypeptide(L)'
;MMTEPMFITLIILLCAIALFIQGKFRADLIALSALSILGLLGILSLDELVAGFANQVVIMLAGLFIVGAGLLNTGIVEKAGNKLLGLCGGSEWKSLLIVMLTAGILSAFLSGTGIVSILLPLVMSMALQQKTSPTRYLLPLAYASSIEGY
;
A
#
# COMPACT_ATOMS: atom_id res chain seq x y z
N MET A 1 7.20 30.19 -27.30
CA MET A 1 8.56 29.61 -27.44
C MET A 1 8.83 28.77 -26.20
N MET A 2 9.22 27.51 -26.37
CA MET A 2 9.65 26.65 -25.25
C MET A 2 11.06 27.09 -24.83
N THR A 3 11.30 27.29 -23.53
CA THR A 3 12.62 27.67 -23.00
C THR A 3 13.54 26.44 -22.87
N GLU A 4 14.86 26.61 -23.01
CA GLU A 4 15.89 25.56 -22.82
C GLU A 4 15.65 24.64 -21.59
N PRO A 5 15.38 25.15 -20.38
CA PRO A 5 15.09 24.29 -19.22
C PRO A 5 13.84 23.41 -19.39
N MET A 6 12.86 23.86 -20.17
CA MET A 6 11.60 23.14 -20.36
C MET A 6 11.81 21.86 -21.18
N PHE A 7 12.71 21.88 -22.17
CA PHE A 7 13.07 20.69 -22.94
C PHE A 7 13.79 19.64 -22.08
N ILE A 8 14.72 20.08 -21.24
CA ILE A 8 15.47 19.17 -20.37
C ILE A 8 14.54 18.47 -19.38
N THR A 9 13.64 19.22 -18.75
CA THR A 9 12.64 18.65 -17.83
C THR A 9 11.73 17.64 -18.53
N LEU A 10 11.30 17.93 -19.77
CA LEU A 10 10.47 17.00 -20.55
C LEU A 10 11.22 15.69 -20.87
N ILE A 11 12.50 15.78 -21.24
CA ILE A 11 13.33 14.60 -21.53
C ILE A 11 13.47 13.74 -20.27
N ILE A 12 13.78 14.36 -19.12
CA ILE A 12 13.91 13.66 -17.83
C ILE A 12 12.59 12.98 -17.45
N LEU A 13 11.45 13.66 -17.65
CA LEU A 13 10.13 13.11 -17.40
C LEU A 13 9.85 11.88 -18.28
N LEU A 14 10.11 11.97 -19.59
CA LEU A 14 9.90 10.85 -20.52
C LEU A 14 10.80 9.67 -20.19
N CYS A 15 12.06 9.91 -19.83
CA CYS A 15 12.97 8.87 -19.35
C CYS A 15 12.46 8.21 -18.06
N ALA A 16 11.99 8.98 -17.08
CA ALA A 16 11.44 8.44 -15.85
C ALA A 16 10.21 7.57 -16.10
N ILE A 17 9.29 8.01 -16.97
CA ILE A 17 8.12 7.24 -17.39
C ILE A 17 8.52 5.92 -18.07
N ALA A 18 9.49 5.96 -18.98
CA ALA A 18 9.98 4.76 -19.64
C ALA A 18 10.59 3.75 -18.65
N LEU A 19 11.35 4.25 -17.66
CA LEU A 19 11.93 3.43 -16.60
C LEU A 19 10.86 2.83 -15.68
N PHE A 20 9.80 3.59 -15.36
CA PHE A 20 8.66 3.06 -14.59
C PHE A 20 7.94 1.94 -15.34
N ILE A 21 7.70 2.09 -16.63
CA ILE A 21 7.04 1.06 -17.45
C ILE A 21 7.90 -0.21 -17.52
N GLN A 22 9.23 -0.08 -17.58
CA GLN A 22 10.12 -1.24 -17.62
C GLN A 22 10.08 -2.08 -16.34
N GLY A 23 9.73 -1.49 -15.18
CA GLY A 23 9.60 -2.20 -13.90
C GLY A 23 10.88 -2.86 -13.37
N LYS A 24 12.04 -2.64 -14.00
CA LYS A 24 13.32 -3.25 -13.62
C LYS A 24 13.95 -2.59 -12.39
N PHE A 25 13.74 -1.28 -12.23
CA PHE A 25 14.31 -0.49 -11.15
C PHE A 25 13.24 -0.14 -10.13
N ARG A 26 13.66 -0.01 -8.87
CA ARG A 26 12.77 0.43 -7.81
C ARG A 26 12.29 1.86 -8.09
N ALA A 27 10.99 2.11 -7.90
CA ALA A 27 10.38 3.39 -8.23
C ALA A 27 11.00 4.57 -7.46
N ASP A 28 11.37 4.34 -6.20
CA ASP A 28 12.08 5.32 -5.36
C ASP A 28 13.41 5.76 -5.97
N LEU A 29 14.18 4.82 -6.54
CA LEU A 29 15.46 5.14 -7.18
C LEU A 29 15.27 5.97 -8.46
N ILE A 30 14.24 5.67 -9.25
CA ILE A 30 13.92 6.43 -10.47
C ILE A 30 13.50 7.86 -10.10
N ALA A 31 12.62 8.02 -9.10
CA ALA A 31 12.16 9.33 -8.67
C ALA A 31 13.30 10.18 -8.08
N LEU A 32 14.13 9.60 -7.20
CA LEU A 32 15.24 10.31 -6.56
C LEU A 32 16.35 10.67 -7.56
N SER A 33 16.61 9.82 -8.57
CA SER A 33 17.58 10.14 -9.61
C SER A 33 17.09 11.27 -10.52
N ALA A 34 15.82 11.26 -10.94
CA ALA A 34 15.23 12.37 -11.70
C ALA A 34 15.29 13.69 -10.92
N LEU A 35 14.91 13.67 -9.63
CA LEU A 35 14.98 14.83 -8.75
C LEU A 35 16.43 15.34 -8.59
N SER A 36 17.38 14.43 -8.40
CA SER A 36 18.80 14.77 -8.26
C SER A 36 19.36 15.40 -9.54
N ILE A 37 19.02 14.87 -10.71
CA ILE A 37 19.48 15.42 -12.01
C ILE A 37 18.92 16.84 -12.20
N LEU A 38 17.63 17.05 -11.93
CA LEU A 38 17.00 18.38 -12.03
C LEU A 38 17.65 19.40 -11.08
N GLY A 39 17.99 18.98 -9.86
CA GLY A 39 18.70 19.81 -8.89
C GLY A 39 20.14 20.13 -9.30
N LEU A 40 20.89 19.13 -9.79
CA LEU A 40 22.28 19.30 -10.26
C LEU A 40 22.38 20.22 -11.47
N LEU A 41 21.37 20.21 -12.34
CA LEU A 41 21.28 21.11 -13.50
C LEU A 41 20.82 22.52 -13.12
N GLY A 42 20.51 22.78 -11.85
CA GLY A 42 20.02 24.08 -11.37
C GLY A 42 18.66 24.48 -11.95
N ILE A 43 17.91 23.52 -12.48
CA ILE A 43 16.57 23.74 -13.04
C ILE A 43 15.56 23.96 -11.92
N LEU A 44 15.78 23.29 -10.78
CA LEU A 44 15.00 23.44 -9.57
C LEU A 44 15.87 24.06 -8.47
N SER A 45 15.29 25.00 -7.73
CA SER A 45 15.84 25.54 -6.49
C SER A 45 15.77 24.52 -5.34
N LEU A 46 16.56 24.74 -4.29
CA LEU A 46 16.54 23.87 -3.10
C LEU A 46 15.14 23.76 -2.48
N ASP A 47 14.41 24.86 -2.44
CA ASP A 47 13.05 24.90 -1.90
C ASP A 47 12.08 24.04 -2.75
N GLU A 48 12.21 24.07 -4.07
CA GLU A 48 11.40 23.26 -4.99
C GLU A 48 11.74 21.77 -4.91
N LEU A 49 13.02 21.42 -4.71
CA LEU A 49 13.46 20.03 -4.55
C LEU A 49 12.85 19.38 -3.29
N VAL A 50 12.70 20.15 -2.20
CA VAL A 50 12.14 19.63 -0.94
C VAL A 50 10.62 19.81 -0.83
N ALA A 51 10.02 20.68 -1.64
CA ALA A 51 8.58 20.97 -1.60
C ALA A 51 7.70 19.71 -1.76
N GLY A 52 8.14 18.74 -2.57
CA GLY A 52 7.45 17.47 -2.76
C GLY A 52 7.37 16.62 -1.48
N PHE A 53 8.40 16.67 -0.62
CA PHE A 53 8.43 15.92 0.65
C PHE A 53 7.58 16.57 1.74
N ALA A 54 7.47 17.90 1.71
CA ALA A 54 6.65 18.67 2.65
C ALA A 54 5.16 18.70 2.25
N ASN A 55 4.76 17.96 1.21
CA ASN A 55 3.38 17.93 0.76
C ASN A 55 2.45 17.33 1.83
N GLN A 56 1.31 17.98 2.07
CA GLN A 56 0.32 17.54 3.05
C GLN A 56 -0.11 16.08 2.86
N VAL A 57 -0.24 15.61 1.61
CA VAL A 57 -0.61 14.23 1.29
C VAL A 57 0.48 13.25 1.76
N VAL A 58 1.76 13.59 1.55
CA VAL A 58 2.89 12.75 1.98
C VAL A 58 2.92 12.62 3.50
N ILE A 59 2.74 13.75 4.21
CA ILE A 59 2.69 13.77 5.68
C ILE A 59 1.49 12.96 6.19
N MET A 60 0.33 13.09 5.55
CA MET A 60 -0.87 12.33 5.90
C MET A 60 -0.65 10.82 5.74
N LEU A 61 -0.07 10.38 4.62
CA LEU A 61 0.27 8.98 4.38
C LEU A 61 1.30 8.45 5.40
N ALA A 62 2.31 9.25 5.74
CA ALA A 62 3.27 8.88 6.78
C ALA A 62 2.58 8.68 8.14
N GLY A 63 1.68 9.59 8.52
CA GLY A 63 0.86 9.47 9.73
C GLY A 63 -0.02 8.23 9.72
N LEU A 64 -0.64 7.93 8.57
CA LEU A 64 -1.46 6.73 8.37
C LEU A 64 -0.65 5.45 8.62
N PHE A 65 0.56 5.35 8.08
CA PHE A 65 1.43 4.21 8.31
C PHE A 65 1.87 4.09 9.78
N ILE A 66 2.14 5.21 10.46
CA ILE A 66 2.48 5.20 11.90
C ILE A 66 1.31 4.67 12.73
N VAL A 67 0.09 5.16 12.49
CA VAL A 67 -1.12 4.71 13.18
C VAL A 67 -1.39 3.24 12.87
N GLY A 68 -1.30 2.85 11.60
CA GLY A 68 -1.43 1.46 11.16
C GLY A 68 -0.45 0.55 11.89
N ALA A 69 0.84 0.88 11.91
CA ALA A 69 1.86 0.12 12.64
C ALA A 69 1.58 0.06 14.16
N GLY A 70 1.08 1.13 14.76
CA GLY A 70 0.66 1.14 16.17
C GLY A 70 -0.48 0.16 16.46
N LEU A 71 -1.48 0.08 15.58
CA LEU A 71 -2.58 -0.87 15.70
C LEU A 71 -2.12 -2.33 15.60
N LEU A 72 -1.11 -2.60 14.75
CA LEU A 72 -0.52 -3.93 14.63
C LEU A 72 0.29 -4.32 15.86
N ASN A 73 1.15 -3.42 16.35
CA ASN A 73 2.00 -3.69 17.51
C ASN A 73 1.23 -3.85 18.82
N THR A 74 0.07 -3.20 18.96
CA THR A 74 -0.78 -3.34 20.16
C THR A 74 -1.54 -4.66 20.21
N GLY A 75 -1.51 -5.47 19.15
CA GLY A 75 -2.24 -6.73 19.06
C GLY A 75 -3.77 -6.56 19.03
N ILE A 76 -4.26 -5.32 18.89
CA ILE A 76 -5.70 -5.01 18.81
C ILE A 76 -6.29 -5.66 17.57
N VAL A 77 -5.55 -5.63 16.45
CA VAL A 77 -5.98 -6.27 15.19
C VAL A 77 -6.09 -7.79 15.35
N GLU A 78 -5.16 -8.43 16.06
CA GLU A 78 -5.19 -9.87 16.33
C GLU A 78 -6.33 -10.25 17.29
N LYS A 79 -6.51 -9.50 18.38
CA LYS A 79 -7.62 -9.69 19.32
C LYS A 79 -8.98 -9.49 18.66
N ALA A 80 -9.12 -8.46 17.82
CA ALA A 80 -10.32 -8.23 17.04
C ALA A 80 -10.58 -9.39 16.07
N GLY A 81 -9.55 -9.87 15.37
CA GLY A 81 -9.62 -11.05 14.50
C GLY A 81 -10.11 -12.29 15.24
N ASN A 82 -9.50 -12.63 16.38
CA ASN A 82 -9.91 -13.80 17.18
C ASN A 82 -11.34 -13.68 17.73
N LYS A 83 -11.77 -12.47 18.10
CA LYS A 83 -13.14 -12.23 18.56
C LYS A 83 -14.16 -12.36 17.42
N LEU A 84 -13.79 -11.91 16.22
CA LEU A 84 -14.58 -12.10 15.00
C LEU A 84 -14.67 -13.58 14.61
N LEU A 85 -13.60 -14.36 14.77
CA LEU A 85 -13.64 -15.82 14.57
C LEU A 85 -14.61 -16.52 15.51
N GLY A 86 -14.69 -16.08 16.77
CA GLY A 86 -15.68 -16.59 17.72
C GLY A 86 -17.13 -16.34 17.28
N LEU A 87 -17.38 -15.28 16.50
CA LEU A 87 -18.71 -14.94 15.96
C LEU A 87 -19.07 -15.74 14.69
N CYS A 88 -18.10 -16.36 14.02
CA CYS A 88 -18.34 -17.16 12.80
C CYS A 88 -19.18 -18.42 13.05
N GLY A 89 -19.16 -18.96 14.27
CA GLY A 89 -20.00 -20.09 14.68
C GLY A 89 -19.94 -21.32 13.76
N GLY A 90 -18.84 -21.53 13.04
CA GLY A 90 -18.64 -22.66 12.12
C GLY A 90 -19.22 -22.51 10.71
N SER A 91 -19.78 -21.35 10.34
CA SER A 91 -20.28 -21.12 8.98
C SER A 91 -19.19 -20.54 8.06
N GLU A 92 -18.92 -21.23 6.95
CA GLU A 92 -17.97 -20.81 5.91
C GLU A 92 -18.34 -19.46 5.29
N TRP A 93 -19.63 -19.22 5.01
CA TRP A 93 -20.11 -17.94 4.48
C TRP A 93 -19.88 -16.75 5.42
N LYS A 94 -20.11 -16.94 6.73
CA LYS A 94 -19.89 -15.89 7.74
C LYS A 94 -18.40 -15.58 7.88
N SER A 95 -17.57 -16.62 7.84
CA SER A 95 -16.11 -16.52 7.87
C SER A 95 -15.59 -15.70 6.69
N LEU A 96 -16.10 -15.96 5.49
CA LEU A 96 -15.71 -15.28 4.27
C LEU A 96 -16.13 -13.79 4.29
N LEU A 97 -17.37 -13.50 4.72
CA LEU A 97 -17.85 -12.12 4.91
C LEU A 97 -17.01 -11.33 5.91
N ILE A 98 -16.64 -11.94 7.04
CA ILE A 98 -15.83 -11.30 8.07
C ILE A 98 -14.43 -10.98 7.54
N VAL A 99 -13.79 -11.91 6.81
CA VAL A 99 -12.48 -11.66 6.20
C VAL A 99 -12.56 -10.50 5.21
N MET A 100 -13.57 -10.45 4.35
CA MET A 100 -13.75 -9.37 3.38
C MET A 100 -14.01 -8.01 4.06
N LEU A 101 -14.89 -7.97 5.07
CA LEU A 101 -15.16 -6.73 5.84
C LEU A 101 -13.92 -6.24 6.57
N THR A 102 -13.19 -7.14 7.22
CA THR A 102 -12.00 -6.78 8.00
C THR A 102 -10.90 -6.28 7.07
N ALA A 103 -10.67 -6.97 5.94
CA ALA A 103 -9.72 -6.54 4.92
C ALA A 103 -10.10 -5.19 4.29
N GLY A 104 -11.38 -4.96 4.01
CA GLY A 104 -11.86 -3.69 3.46
C GLY A 104 -11.80 -2.51 4.45
N ILE A 105 -11.99 -2.76 5.75
CA ILE A 105 -11.80 -1.73 6.77
C ILE A 105 -10.30 -1.40 6.91
N LEU A 106 -9.45 -2.43 6.91
CA LEU A 106 -7.99 -2.26 6.98
C LEU A 106 -7.42 -1.60 5.72
N SER A 107 -8.06 -1.76 4.54
CA SER A 107 -7.59 -1.16 3.29
C SER A 107 -7.70 0.35 3.22
N ALA A 108 -8.50 0.96 4.10
CA ALA A 108 -8.52 2.40 4.28
C ALA A 108 -7.25 2.94 5.00
N PHE A 109 -6.48 2.07 5.66
CA PHE A 109 -5.33 2.46 6.48
C PHE A 109 -4.01 1.83 6.07
N LEU A 110 -4.04 0.68 5.42
CA LEU A 110 -2.86 -0.10 5.05
C LEU A 110 -2.82 -0.31 3.55
N SER A 111 -1.62 -0.40 2.98
CA SER A 111 -1.45 -0.91 1.62
C SER A 111 -1.88 -2.37 1.54
N GLY A 112 -2.31 -2.83 0.38
CA GLY A 112 -2.82 -4.18 0.15
C GLY A 112 -1.80 -5.25 0.53
N THR A 113 -0.51 -4.96 0.34
CA THR A 113 0.59 -5.83 0.81
C THR A 113 0.63 -5.93 2.34
N GLY A 114 0.40 -4.81 3.04
CA GLY A 114 0.32 -4.78 4.50
C GLY A 114 -0.87 -5.59 5.02
N ILE A 115 -2.06 -5.41 4.43
CA ILE A 115 -3.28 -6.13 4.83
C ILE A 115 -3.10 -7.64 4.67
N VAL A 116 -2.60 -8.07 3.51
CA VAL A 116 -2.39 -9.50 3.23
C VAL A 116 -1.40 -10.08 4.22
N SER A 117 -0.29 -9.41 4.53
CA SER A 117 0.71 -9.93 5.48
C SER A 117 0.16 -10.13 6.90
N ILE A 118 -0.82 -9.31 7.32
CA ILE A 118 -1.49 -9.45 8.63
C ILE A 118 -2.56 -10.54 8.62
N LEU A 119 -3.40 -10.56 7.58
CA LEU A 119 -4.58 -11.43 7.52
C LEU A 119 -4.29 -12.82 6.93
N LEU A 120 -3.18 -13.00 6.22
CA LEU A 120 -2.76 -14.30 5.68
C LEU A 120 -2.68 -15.40 6.74
N PRO A 121 -1.95 -15.25 7.87
CA PRO A 121 -1.88 -16.29 8.89
C PRO A 121 -3.26 -16.59 9.51
N LEU A 122 -4.08 -15.55 9.70
CA LEU A 122 -5.45 -15.70 10.21
C LEU A 122 -6.30 -16.55 9.26
N VAL A 123 -6.32 -16.20 7.98
CA VAL A 123 -7.10 -16.88 6.93
C VAL A 123 -6.61 -18.31 6.70
N MET A 124 -5.30 -18.54 6.74
CA MET A 124 -4.71 -19.87 6.66
C MET A 124 -5.15 -20.74 7.84
N SER A 125 -5.13 -20.19 9.07
CA SER A 125 -5.61 -20.89 10.27
C SER A 125 -7.11 -21.23 10.18
N MET A 126 -7.93 -20.32 9.65
CA MET A 126 -9.38 -20.55 9.44
C MET A 126 -9.65 -21.70 8.47
N ALA A 127 -8.95 -21.72 7.33
CA ALA A 127 -9.10 -22.76 6.32
C ALA A 127 -8.75 -24.15 6.89
N LEU A 128 -7.65 -24.23 7.65
CA LEU A 128 -7.22 -25.45 8.32
C LEU A 128 -8.24 -25.94 9.35
N GLN A 129 -8.77 -25.05 10.20
CA GLN A 129 -9.76 -25.40 11.22
C GLN A 129 -11.09 -25.86 10.60
N GLN A 130 -11.50 -25.28 9.47
CA GLN A 130 -12.73 -25.62 8.76
C GLN A 130 -12.55 -26.78 7.76
N LYS A 131 -11.35 -27.37 7.65
CA LYS A 131 -11.01 -28.41 6.65
C LYS A 131 -11.39 -28.02 5.21
N THR A 132 -11.25 -26.73 4.89
CA THR A 132 -11.56 -26.16 3.57
C THR A 132 -10.28 -25.73 2.87
N SER A 133 -10.33 -25.57 1.54
CA SER A 133 -9.16 -25.13 0.77
C SER A 133 -8.81 -23.68 1.10
N PRO A 134 -7.55 -23.35 1.44
CA PRO A 134 -7.12 -21.97 1.72
C PRO A 134 -7.44 -20.99 0.59
N THR A 135 -7.34 -21.45 -0.67
CA THR A 135 -7.62 -20.65 -1.87
C THR A 135 -9.01 -19.99 -1.84
N ARG A 136 -9.98 -20.64 -1.20
CA ARG A 136 -11.35 -20.13 -1.09
C ARG A 136 -11.47 -18.85 -0.27
N TYR A 137 -10.53 -18.60 0.64
CA TYR A 137 -10.46 -17.39 1.44
C TYR A 137 -9.36 -16.43 0.98
N LEU A 138 -8.27 -16.97 0.42
CA LEU A 138 -7.16 -16.16 -0.12
C LEU A 138 -7.61 -15.29 -1.29
N LEU A 139 -8.46 -15.80 -2.19
CA LEU A 139 -8.93 -15.03 -3.34
C LEU A 139 -9.85 -13.86 -2.92
N PRO A 140 -10.87 -14.04 -2.07
CA PRO A 140 -11.63 -12.92 -1.50
C PRO A 140 -10.77 -11.93 -0.71
N LEU A 141 -9.80 -12.41 0.06
CA LEU A 141 -8.87 -11.54 0.78
C LEU A 141 -8.08 -10.66 -0.19
N ALA A 142 -7.51 -11.23 -1.24
CA ALA A 142 -6.75 -10.50 -2.24
C ALA A 142 -7.60 -9.44 -2.96
N TYR A 143 -8.85 -9.77 -3.30
CA TYR A 143 -9.79 -8.80 -3.86
C TYR A 143 -10.12 -7.69 -2.87
N ALA A 144 -10.49 -8.03 -1.63
CA ALA A 144 -10.83 -7.04 -0.62
C ALA A 144 -9.64 -6.14 -0.25
N SER A 145 -8.42 -6.67 -0.22
CA SER A 145 -7.20 -5.88 0.02
C SER A 145 -6.79 -5.05 -1.18
N SER A 146 -7.24 -5.37 -2.40
CA SER A 146 -6.98 -4.58 -3.61
C SER A 146 -7.97 -3.44 -3.80
N ILE A 147 -9.08 -3.43 -3.04
CA ILE A 147 -9.93 -2.24 -2.87
C ILE A 147 -9.22 -1.31 -1.89
N GLU A 148 -7.97 -0.95 -2.20
CA GLU A 148 -7.32 0.19 -1.60
C GLU A 148 -8.10 1.41 -2.10
N GLY A 149 -8.62 2.22 -1.17
CA GLY A 149 -9.56 3.30 -1.48
C GLY A 149 -9.01 4.22 -2.57
N TYR A 150 -9.70 4.24 -3.72
CA TYR A 150 -9.60 5.32 -4.70
C TYR A 150 -10.23 6.59 -4.13
#